data_AF-A0A7I7S9A0-F1
#
_entry.id   AF-A0A7I7S9A0-F1
#
_cell.length_a   1.000
_cell.length_b   1.000
_cell.length_c   1.000
_cell.angle_alpha   90.00
_cell.angle_beta   90.00
_cell.angle_gamma   90.00
#
_symmetry.space_group_name_H-M   'P 1'
#
loop_
_entity.id
_entity.type
_entity.pdbx_description
1 polymer ?
#
loop_
_entity_poly.entity_id
_entity_poly.type
_entity_poly.pdbx_seq_one_letter_code
_entity_poly.pdbx_strand_id
1 'polypeptide(L)'
;MAEETIHKEAEETIHKEERLTTRADVAAELRRLADELESAGTISYGRAGRLAVPEQIEREFEIEREDRGSSVEYEVEIELKWYAPKEQ
;
A
#
# COMPACT_ATOMS: atom_id res chain seq x y z
N MET A 1 -17.66 7.92 37.11
CA MET A 1 -17.79 7.77 35.65
C MET A 1 -16.40 7.50 35.15
N ALA A 2 -16.06 6.25 34.82
CA ALA A 2 -14.75 5.91 34.30
C ALA A 2 -14.73 6.32 32.82
N GLU A 3 -13.77 7.15 32.43
CA GLU A 3 -13.54 7.50 31.03
C GLU A 3 -12.92 6.29 30.33
N GLU A 4 -13.66 5.74 29.38
CA GLU A 4 -13.21 4.71 28.45
C GLU A 4 -12.02 5.27 27.66
N THR A 5 -10.81 4.82 28.00
CA THR A 5 -9.60 5.18 27.27
C THR A 5 -9.59 4.39 25.96
N ILE A 6 -10.06 5.02 24.88
CA ILE A 6 -9.89 4.52 23.52
C ILE A 6 -8.40 4.51 23.23
N HIS A 7 -7.79 3.33 23.21
CA HIS A 7 -6.43 3.14 22.75
C HIS A 7 -6.45 3.29 21.23
N LYS A 8 -6.11 4.48 20.73
CA LYS A 8 -5.81 4.67 19.31
C LYS A 8 -4.55 3.85 19.04
N GLU A 9 -4.65 2.81 18.20
CA GLU A 9 -3.48 2.09 17.73
C GLU A 9 -2.53 3.09 17.06
N ALA A 10 -1.25 3.02 17.41
CA ALA A 10 -0.25 3.92 16.83
C ALA A 10 0.02 3.47 15.39
N GLU A 11 -0.37 4.30 14.43
CA GLU A 11 -0.07 4.13 13.01
C GLU A 11 1.30 4.77 12.70
N GLU A 12 2.17 4.03 12.00
CA GLU A 12 3.48 4.50 11.56
C GLU A 12 3.64 4.25 10.05
N THR A 13 3.88 5.31 9.28
CA THR A 13 4.27 5.20 7.88
C THR A 13 5.76 4.90 7.76
N ILE A 14 6.12 3.65 7.49
CA ILE A 14 7.52 3.22 7.36
C ILE A 14 8.19 3.64 6.03
N HIS A 15 7.38 3.95 5.01
CA HIS A 15 7.85 4.42 3.70
C HIS A 15 6.73 5.14 2.94
N LYS A 16 7.07 6.23 2.24
CA LYS A 16 6.17 6.95 1.33
C LYS A 16 6.98 7.47 0.14
N GLU A 17 6.46 7.27 -1.07
CA GLU A 17 6.99 7.86 -2.30
C GLU A 17 5.82 8.43 -3.12
N GLU A 18 5.98 9.66 -3.61
CA GLU A 18 5.02 10.32 -4.49
C GLU A 18 5.79 10.99 -5.63
N ARG A 19 5.40 10.73 -6.87
CA ARG A 19 6.05 11.30 -8.05
C ARG A 19 5.09 11.38 -9.24
N LEU A 20 5.22 12.44 -10.03
CA LEU A 20 4.65 12.48 -11.38
C LEU A 20 5.46 11.58 -12.32
N THR A 21 4.80 10.61 -12.94
CA THR A 21 5.43 9.59 -13.77
C THR A 21 4.58 9.26 -15.00
N THR A 22 5.09 8.41 -15.90
CA THR A 22 4.34 8.00 -17.10
C THR A 22 3.52 6.74 -16.85
N ARG A 23 2.50 6.50 -17.69
CA ARG A 23 1.73 5.22 -17.65
C ARG A 23 2.63 4.00 -17.87
N ALA A 24 3.70 4.13 -18.64
CA ALA A 24 4.63 3.04 -18.90
C ALA A 24 5.45 2.69 -17.65
N ASP A 25 5.86 3.71 -16.90
CA ASP A 25 6.58 3.54 -15.63
C ASP A 25 5.69 2.88 -14.57
N VAL A 26 4.44 3.33 -14.41
CA VAL A 26 3.46 2.67 -13.51
C VAL A 26 3.27 1.20 -13.89
N ALA A 27 3.12 0.91 -15.18
CA ALA A 27 2.98 -0.48 -15.63
C ALA A 27 4.24 -1.32 -15.38
N ALA A 28 5.43 -0.72 -15.42
CA ALA A 28 6.67 -1.40 -15.07
C ALA A 28 6.76 -1.67 -13.56
N GLU A 29 6.35 -0.70 -12.73
CA GLU A 29 6.31 -0.84 -11.28
C GLU A 29 5.33 -1.93 -10.83
N LEU A 30 4.12 -1.97 -11.39
CA LEU A 30 3.13 -3.01 -11.09
C LEU A 30 3.62 -4.41 -11.50
N ARG A 31 4.32 -4.54 -12.63
CA ARG A 31 4.93 -5.81 -13.03
C ARG A 31 6.04 -6.23 -12.08
N ARG A 32 6.92 -5.30 -11.68
CA ARG A 32 7.95 -5.58 -10.68
C ARG A 32 7.32 -6.08 -9.37
N LEU A 33 6.27 -5.43 -8.89
CA LEU A 33 5.57 -5.86 -7.67
C LEU A 33 4.97 -7.27 -7.83
N ALA A 34 4.35 -7.56 -8.98
CA ALA A 34 3.85 -8.90 -9.27
C ALA A 34 4.99 -9.95 -9.26
N ASP A 35 6.10 -9.67 -9.94
CA ASP A 35 7.26 -10.57 -10.00
C ASP A 35 7.85 -10.84 -8.60
N GLU A 36 7.92 -9.82 -7.73
CA GLU A 36 8.42 -9.95 -6.36
C GLU A 36 7.49 -10.79 -5.47
N LEU A 37 6.18 -10.63 -5.61
CA LEU A 37 5.18 -11.42 -4.90
C LEU A 37 5.21 -12.90 -5.35
N GLU A 38 5.30 -13.15 -6.65
CA GLU A 38 5.31 -14.52 -7.20
C GLU A 38 6.61 -15.26 -6.91
N SER A 39 7.76 -14.60 -7.09
CA SER A 39 9.06 -15.28 -7.04
C SER A 39 9.60 -15.40 -5.62
N ALA A 40 9.34 -14.41 -4.77
CA ALA A 40 10.00 -14.29 -3.46
C ALA A 40 9.02 -14.13 -2.30
N GLY A 41 7.73 -13.94 -2.55
CA GLY A 41 6.74 -13.70 -1.49
C GLY A 41 7.06 -12.45 -0.68
N THR A 42 7.56 -11.40 -1.33
CA THR A 42 8.00 -10.17 -0.64
C THR A 42 7.69 -8.91 -1.42
N ILE A 43 7.68 -7.76 -0.75
CA ILE A 43 7.67 -6.43 -1.39
C ILE A 43 8.88 -5.64 -0.93
N SER A 44 9.63 -5.06 -1.87
CA SER A 44 10.81 -4.23 -1.62
C SER A 44 10.48 -2.73 -1.70
N TYR A 45 10.98 -1.94 -0.75
CA TYR A 45 10.74 -0.49 -0.64
C TYR A 45 12.00 0.29 -0.24
N GLY A 46 12.10 1.55 -0.67
CA GLY A 46 13.28 2.39 -0.41
C GLY A 46 14.60 1.76 -0.87
N ARG A 47 15.71 2.03 -0.17
CA ARG A 47 17.04 1.53 -0.54
C ARG A 47 17.34 0.09 -0.08
N ALA A 48 16.69 -0.38 0.98
CA ALA A 48 16.98 -1.69 1.57
C ALA A 48 15.80 -2.31 2.33
N GLY A 49 14.61 -1.70 2.28
CA GLY A 49 13.42 -2.21 2.95
C GLY A 49 12.84 -3.40 2.21
N ARG A 50 12.40 -4.42 2.95
CA ARG A 50 11.69 -5.57 2.40
C ARG A 50 10.68 -6.09 3.42
N LEU A 51 9.46 -6.36 2.97
CA LEU A 51 8.43 -7.02 3.77
C LEU A 51 8.20 -8.44 3.24
N ALA A 52 8.09 -9.40 4.15
CA ALA A 52 7.59 -10.73 3.81
C ALA A 52 6.05 -10.68 3.71
N VAL A 53 5.53 -11.30 2.66
CA VAL A 53 4.10 -11.36 2.34
C VAL A 53 3.66 -12.83 2.45
N PRO A 54 2.64 -13.15 3.26
CA PRO A 54 2.15 -14.52 3.39
C PRO A 54 1.39 -14.97 2.13
N GLU A 55 1.16 -16.28 1.99
CA GLU A 55 0.42 -16.84 0.85
C GLU A 55 -1.03 -16.34 0.75
N GLN A 56 -1.63 -15.95 1.88
CA GLN A 56 -2.99 -15.42 1.96
C GLN A 56 -2.96 -14.02 2.55
N ILE A 57 -3.49 -13.06 1.79
CA ILE A 57 -3.62 -11.66 2.18
C ILE A 57 -5.05 -11.16 1.89
N GLU A 58 -5.45 -10.11 2.58
CA GLU A 58 -6.63 -9.34 2.22
C GLU A 58 -6.22 -8.28 1.19
N ARG A 59 -7.06 -8.08 0.17
CA ARG A 59 -6.81 -7.09 -0.89
C ARG A 59 -8.06 -6.26 -1.15
N GLU A 60 -7.86 -4.96 -1.14
CA GLU A 60 -8.85 -3.95 -1.52
C GLU A 60 -8.42 -3.27 -2.82
N PHE A 61 -9.39 -2.88 -3.65
CA PHE A 61 -9.16 -2.14 -4.88
C PHE A 61 -10.31 -1.22 -5.16
N GLU A 62 -9.96 0.05 -5.23
CA GLU A 62 -10.90 1.13 -5.30
C GLU A 62 -10.57 2.01 -6.51
N ILE A 63 -11.62 2.49 -7.16
CA ILE A 63 -11.53 3.47 -8.23
C ILE A 63 -12.49 4.58 -7.87
N GLU A 64 -11.93 5.74 -7.58
CA GLU A 64 -12.69 6.94 -7.26
C GLU A 64 -12.70 7.93 -8.43
N ARG A 65 -13.73 8.77 -8.44
CA ARG A 65 -13.88 9.88 -9.37
C ARG A 65 -14.34 11.11 -8.60
N GLU A 66 -13.54 12.16 -8.61
CA GLU A 66 -13.88 13.45 -8.01
C GLU A 66 -14.09 14.52 -9.09
N ASP A 67 -15.21 15.25 -9.03
CA ASP A 67 -15.44 16.42 -9.87
C ASP A 67 -14.78 17.65 -9.23
N ARG A 68 -13.77 18.21 -9.90
CA ARG A 68 -13.00 19.39 -9.46
C ARG A 68 -13.46 20.67 -10.19
N GLY A 69 -14.70 20.69 -10.68
CA GLY A 69 -15.35 21.81 -11.37
C GLY A 69 -14.87 22.04 -12.81
N SER A 70 -13.58 22.29 -13.00
CA SER A 70 -12.97 22.50 -14.34
C SER A 70 -12.30 21.24 -14.90
N SER A 71 -12.18 20.20 -14.09
CA SER A 71 -11.60 18.91 -14.45
C SER A 71 -12.23 17.80 -13.61
N VAL A 72 -11.95 16.56 -13.98
CA VAL A 72 -12.31 15.37 -13.20
C VAL A 72 -11.01 14.69 -12.81
N GLU A 73 -10.90 14.33 -11.54
CA GLU A 73 -9.81 13.51 -11.00
C GLU A 73 -10.25 12.06 -10.96
N TYR A 74 -9.35 11.16 -11.34
CA TYR A 74 -9.50 9.72 -11.18
C TYR A 74 -8.39 9.23 -10.28
N GLU A 75 -8.76 8.50 -9.25
CA GLU A 75 -7.85 7.88 -8.30
C GLU A 75 -8.06 6.38 -8.32
N VAL A 76 -6.96 5.62 -8.34
CA VAL A 76 -6.98 4.16 -8.36
C VAL A 76 -6.07 3.69 -7.25
N GLU A 77 -6.65 3.01 -6.28
CA GLU A 77 -5.94 2.50 -5.12
C GLU A 77 -5.92 0.97 -5.13
N ILE A 78 -4.80 0.41 -4.70
CA ILE A 78 -4.66 -1.01 -4.40
C ILE A 78 -4.03 -1.15 -3.03
N GLU A 79 -4.78 -1.74 -2.10
CA GLU A 79 -4.31 -1.93 -0.73
C GLU A 79 -4.17 -3.42 -0.44
N LEU A 80 -3.03 -3.79 0.15
CA LEU A 80 -2.71 -5.16 0.55
C LEU A 80 -2.51 -5.19 2.06
N LYS A 81 -3.31 -5.99 2.77
CA LYS A 81 -3.29 -6.08 4.24
C LYS A 81 -2.99 -7.50 4.68
N TRP A 82 -2.09 -7.62 5.66
CA TRP A 82 -1.83 -8.87 6.36
C TRP A 82 -1.32 -8.60 7.77
N TYR A 83 -1.45 -9.60 8.63
CA TYR A 83 -1.01 -9.54 10.01
C TYR A 83 0.29 -10.33 10.17
N ALA A 84 1.33 -9.66 10.66
CA ALA A 84 2.59 -10.29 11.04
C ALA A 84 2.72 -10.31 12.57
N PRO A 85 3.42 -11.30 13.16
CA PRO A 85 3.77 -11.26 14.57
C PRO A 85 4.60 -10.00 14.88
N LYS A 86 4.36 -9.36 16.03
CA LYS A 86 5.26 -8.32 16.51
C LYS A 86 6.62 -8.95 16.80
N GLU A 87 7.68 -8.41 16.22
CA GLU A 87 9.05 -8.75 16.66
C GLU A 87 9.16 -8.37 18.15
N GLN A 88 9.66 -9.30 18.97
CA GLN A 88 9.81 -9.12 20.42
C GLN A 88 11.01 -8.25 20.77
#